data_AF-A0A354C6P5-F1
#
_entry.id   AF-A0A354C6P5-F1
#
_cell.length_a   1.000
_cell.length_b   1.000
_cell.length_c   1.000
_cell.angle_alpha   90.00
_cell.angle_beta   90.00
_cell.angle_gamma   90.00
#
_symmetry.space_group_name_H-M   'P 1'
#
loop_
_entity.id
_entity.type
_entity.pdbx_description
1 polymer ?
#
loop_
_entity_poly.entity_id
_entity_poly.type
_entity_poly.pdbx_seq_one_letter_code
_entity_poly.pdbx_strand_id
1 'polypeptide(L)'
;MEKFTHACNFVKSIIPGFQVKYKNQSLLMKVLGVFLWPFNRKFMTGYVTTLKWTVYFPSESSIHSNPESAIETLMHEFIHLWDRKQKGVWFSLSYLSPQIWAIVPFTGLAAFGWLFPVWIDCLIFGLGMLFLAPWPSPWRTRFELRGYTVTLAYKQWALGVLANAESMEWIEKQFTGWYYYKMWPFKNNLANRIDMIIEQIRANNLGIPFAYVKTFVSNKENGLDQCKL
;
A
#
# COMPACT_ATOMS: atom_id res chain seq x y z
N MET A 1 -4.98 -1.88 22.92
CA MET A 1 -3.91 -2.77 22.42
C MET A 1 -4.40 -4.15 22.08
N GLU A 2 -5.17 -4.80 22.94
CA GLU A 2 -5.72 -6.14 22.70
C GLU A 2 -6.38 -6.32 21.32
N LYS A 3 -7.27 -5.39 20.92
CA LYS A 3 -7.88 -5.39 19.57
C LYS A 3 -6.86 -5.39 18.42
N PHE A 4 -5.79 -4.61 18.54
CA PHE A 4 -4.75 -4.55 17.51
C PHE A 4 -3.92 -5.83 17.49
N THR A 5 -3.61 -6.40 18.65
CA THR A 5 -2.97 -7.72 18.76
C THR A 5 -3.81 -8.82 18.13
N HIS A 6 -5.13 -8.81 18.36
CA HIS A 6 -6.06 -9.74 17.73
C HIS A 6 -6.07 -9.58 16.19
N ALA A 7 -6.07 -8.35 15.68
CA ALA A 7 -5.91 -8.07 14.24
C ALA A 7 -4.58 -8.61 13.68
N CYS A 8 -3.48 -8.42 14.40
CA CYS A 8 -2.18 -8.97 14.02
C CYS A 8 -2.20 -10.52 13.97
N ASN A 9 -2.85 -11.17 14.93
CA ASN A 9 -2.98 -12.62 14.96
C ASN A 9 -3.81 -13.15 13.79
N PHE A 10 -4.90 -12.45 13.44
CA PHE A 10 -5.68 -12.73 12.23
C PHE A 10 -4.83 -12.62 10.95
N VAL A 11 -4.07 -11.55 10.78
CA VAL A 11 -3.19 -11.41 9.59
C VAL A 11 -2.14 -12.53 9.57
N LYS A 12 -1.59 -12.89 10.73
CA LYS A 12 -0.58 -13.95 10.86
C LYS A 12 -1.11 -15.35 10.54
N SER A 13 -2.37 -15.65 10.84
CA SER A 13 -2.98 -16.95 10.50
C SER A 13 -3.08 -17.16 8.99
N ILE A 14 -3.29 -16.08 8.23
CA ILE A 14 -3.38 -16.12 6.77
C ILE A 14 -1.99 -15.96 6.11
N ILE A 15 -1.13 -15.13 6.69
CA ILE A 15 0.21 -14.80 6.21
C ILE A 15 1.24 -15.20 7.29
N PRO A 16 1.72 -16.46 7.33
CA PRO A 16 2.55 -16.95 8.44
C PRO A 16 3.85 -16.16 8.69
N GLY A 17 4.42 -15.56 7.65
CA GLY A 17 5.63 -14.72 7.75
C GLY A 17 5.39 -13.30 8.26
N PHE A 18 4.14 -12.92 8.55
CA PHE A 18 3.76 -11.57 8.92
C PHE A 18 4.39 -11.11 10.24
N GLN A 19 4.86 -9.85 10.26
CA GLN A 19 5.40 -9.19 11.44
C GLN A 19 5.01 -7.71 11.47
N VAL A 20 4.82 -7.17 12.67
CA VAL A 20 4.76 -5.72 12.90
C VAL A 20 6.09 -5.26 13.52
N LYS A 21 6.63 -4.16 13.02
CA LYS A 21 7.80 -3.47 13.60
C LYS A 21 7.56 -1.97 13.65
N TYR A 22 8.42 -1.26 14.38
CA TYR A 22 8.31 0.19 14.52
C TYR A 22 9.47 0.91 13.82
N LYS A 23 9.16 1.95 13.05
CA LYS A 23 10.14 2.74 12.29
C LYS A 23 11.13 3.43 13.21
N ASN A 24 10.67 4.01 14.32
CA ASN A 24 11.50 4.68 15.31
C ASN A 24 12.52 3.75 16.01
N GLN A 25 12.33 2.42 15.94
CA GLN A 25 13.24 1.41 16.50
C GLN A 25 14.10 0.70 15.43
N SER A 26 13.79 0.85 14.15
CA SER A 26 14.49 0.15 13.07
C SER A 26 15.59 1.01 12.45
N LEU A 27 16.85 0.54 12.53
CA LEU A 27 17.99 1.20 11.87
C LEU A 27 17.76 1.36 10.36
N LEU A 28 17.29 0.30 9.69
CA LEU A 28 16.94 0.33 8.28
C LEU A 28 15.95 1.47 7.96
N MET A 29 14.87 1.58 8.73
CA MET A 29 13.86 2.63 8.51
C MET A 29 14.42 4.03 8.75
N LYS A 30 15.28 4.21 9.76
CA LYS A 30 15.95 5.50 10.01
C LYS A 30 16.83 5.90 8.83
N VAL A 31 17.62 4.96 8.30
CA VAL A 31 18.45 5.18 7.11
C VAL A 31 17.60 5.53 5.90
N LEU A 32 16.54 4.75 5.61
CA LEU A 32 15.58 5.08 4.55
C LEU A 32 14.93 6.45 4.77
N GLY A 33 14.61 6.80 6.01
CA GLY A 33 14.06 8.09 6.38
C GLY A 33 14.98 9.26 6.04
N VAL A 34 16.30 9.11 6.21
CA VAL A 34 17.28 10.13 5.80
C VAL A 34 17.27 10.32 4.27
N PHE A 35 17.30 9.22 3.51
CA PHE A 35 17.28 9.29 2.05
C PHE A 35 15.95 9.84 1.48
N LEU A 36 14.83 9.51 2.12
CA LEU A 36 13.51 9.95 1.70
C LEU A 36 13.14 11.34 2.22
N TRP A 37 13.84 11.87 3.23
CA TRP A 37 13.51 13.16 3.85
C TRP A 37 13.33 14.33 2.86
N PRO A 38 14.14 14.48 1.79
CA PRO A 38 13.95 15.56 0.81
C PRO A 38 12.61 15.50 0.08
N PHE A 39 12.04 14.30 -0.09
CA PHE A 39 10.83 14.05 -0.88
C PHE A 39 9.60 13.76 -0.01
N ASN A 40 9.79 13.16 1.15
CA ASN A 40 8.76 12.76 2.09
C ASN A 40 9.22 12.96 3.55
N ARG A 41 9.11 14.20 4.03
CA ARG A 41 9.45 14.59 5.41
C ARG A 41 8.64 13.84 6.48
N LYS A 42 7.46 13.32 6.12
CA LYS A 42 6.58 12.57 7.03
C LYS A 42 6.81 11.06 6.97
N PHE A 43 7.77 10.56 6.20
CA PHE A 43 8.01 9.11 6.03
C PHE A 43 8.10 8.34 7.36
N MET A 44 8.80 8.90 8.36
CA MET A 44 9.03 8.23 9.65
C MET A 44 7.83 8.31 10.60
N THR A 45 6.93 9.27 10.41
CA THR A 45 5.92 9.64 11.42
C THR A 45 4.49 9.53 10.93
N GLY A 46 4.23 9.79 9.64
CA GLY A 46 2.90 9.90 9.07
C GLY A 46 2.49 8.76 8.13
N TYR A 47 3.37 7.78 7.92
CA TYR A 47 3.09 6.66 7.01
C TYR A 47 3.39 5.32 7.66
N VAL A 48 2.56 4.33 7.36
CA VAL A 48 2.89 2.91 7.53
C VAL A 48 3.62 2.44 6.28
N THR A 49 4.56 1.51 6.42
CA THR A 49 5.34 1.00 5.29
C THR A 49 5.45 -0.50 5.36
N THR A 50 5.12 -1.17 4.26
CA THR A 50 5.21 -2.62 4.16
C THR A 50 6.43 -3.02 3.34
N LEU A 51 7.34 -3.78 3.96
CA LEU A 51 8.46 -4.42 3.28
C LEU A 51 8.33 -5.93 3.44
N LYS A 52 8.11 -6.63 2.32
CA LYS A 52 7.94 -8.08 2.26
C LYS A 52 6.78 -8.58 3.12
N TRP A 53 7.06 -9.07 4.32
CA TRP A 53 6.06 -9.60 5.25
C TRP A 53 5.96 -8.73 6.51
N THR A 54 6.69 -7.62 6.55
CA THR A 54 6.80 -6.77 7.72
C THR A 54 6.12 -5.45 7.48
N VAL A 55 5.16 -5.12 8.33
CA VAL A 55 4.47 -3.82 8.35
C VAL A 55 5.12 -2.93 9.42
N TYR A 56 5.60 -1.76 9.00
CA TYR A 56 6.31 -0.82 9.84
C TYR A 56 5.42 0.37 10.19
N PHE A 57 4.95 0.40 11.43
CA PHE A 57 4.24 1.56 11.99
C PHE A 57 5.24 2.64 12.45
N PRO A 58 4.85 3.93 12.49
CA PRO A 58 5.71 5.00 13.00
C PRO A 58 6.32 4.71 14.38
N SER A 59 5.46 4.32 15.33
CA SER A 59 5.82 3.97 16.71
C SER A 59 4.71 3.14 17.36
N GLU A 60 5.03 2.47 18.47
CA GLU A 60 4.01 1.85 19.32
C GLU A 60 2.98 2.87 19.81
N SER A 61 3.44 4.04 20.28
CA SER A 61 2.55 5.13 20.73
C SER A 61 1.54 5.57 19.68
N SER A 62 1.87 5.51 18.39
CA SER A 62 0.93 5.83 17.29
C SER A 62 -0.24 4.85 17.17
N ILE A 63 -0.03 3.60 17.60
CA ILE A 63 -1.09 2.57 17.64
C ILE A 63 -1.94 2.78 18.89
N HIS A 64 -1.32 3.08 20.03
CA HIS A 64 -2.03 3.31 21.28
C HIS A 64 -2.95 4.52 21.21
N SER A 65 -2.54 5.60 20.52
CA SER A 65 -3.34 6.82 20.41
C SER A 65 -4.60 6.64 19.55
N ASN A 66 -4.56 5.78 18.53
CA ASN A 66 -5.71 5.49 17.67
C ASN A 66 -5.71 4.04 17.16
N PRO A 67 -6.13 3.07 17.99
CA PRO A 67 -6.04 1.65 17.65
C PRO A 67 -6.97 1.25 16.50
N GLU A 68 -8.14 1.87 16.36
CA GLU A 68 -9.06 1.53 15.26
C GLU A 68 -8.51 2.01 13.90
N SER A 69 -7.91 3.21 13.83
CA SER A 69 -7.20 3.66 12.62
C SER A 69 -5.97 2.79 12.32
N ALA A 70 -5.28 2.30 13.35
CA ALA A 70 -4.18 1.37 13.17
C ALA A 70 -4.64 0.00 12.62
N ILE A 71 -5.80 -0.50 13.05
CA ILE A 71 -6.41 -1.73 12.51
C ILE A 71 -6.86 -1.51 11.05
N GLU A 72 -7.54 -0.39 10.76
CA GLU A 72 -7.92 -0.02 9.39
C GLU A 72 -6.70 0.00 8.46
N THR A 73 -5.61 0.64 8.90
CA THR A 73 -4.35 0.67 8.15
C THR A 73 -3.75 -0.72 8.03
N LEU A 74 -3.78 -1.53 9.08
CA LEU A 74 -3.30 -2.91 9.02
C LEU A 74 -4.09 -3.77 8.03
N MET A 75 -5.42 -3.60 7.95
CA MET A 75 -6.25 -4.30 6.97
C MET A 75 -5.91 -3.86 5.55
N HIS A 76 -5.65 -2.57 5.33
CA HIS A 76 -5.14 -2.07 4.05
C HIS A 76 -3.84 -2.79 3.66
N GLU A 77 -2.87 -2.83 4.58
CA GLU A 77 -1.59 -3.51 4.33
C GLU A 77 -1.74 -5.03 4.16
N PHE A 78 -2.72 -5.66 4.82
CA PHE A 78 -3.04 -7.07 4.63
C PHE A 78 -3.38 -7.40 3.16
N ILE A 79 -4.07 -6.51 2.44
CA ILE A 79 -4.34 -6.71 1.01
C ILE A 79 -3.05 -6.73 0.20
N HIS A 80 -2.11 -5.84 0.50
CA HIS A 80 -0.79 -5.83 -0.16
C HIS A 80 0.02 -7.09 0.16
N LEU A 81 -0.03 -7.55 1.41
CA LEU A 81 0.59 -8.82 1.82
C LEU A 81 -0.05 -10.02 1.10
N TRP A 82 -1.37 -10.04 0.96
CA TRP A 82 -2.10 -11.06 0.22
C TRP A 82 -1.72 -11.04 -1.26
N ASP A 83 -1.71 -9.86 -1.89
CA ASP A 83 -1.34 -9.71 -3.30
C ASP A 83 0.11 -10.15 -3.55
N ARG A 84 1.01 -9.89 -2.59
CA ARG A 84 2.38 -10.40 -2.60
C ARG A 84 2.46 -11.92 -2.40
N LYS A 85 1.66 -12.50 -1.51
CA LYS A 85 1.59 -13.97 -1.34
C LYS A 85 1.15 -14.66 -2.63
N GLN A 86 0.20 -14.08 -3.36
CA GLN A 86 -0.31 -14.65 -4.61
C GLN A 86 0.64 -14.47 -5.80
N LYS A 87 1.29 -13.30 -5.92
CA LYS A 87 2.08 -12.94 -7.10
C LYS A 87 3.60 -13.00 -6.91
N GLY A 88 4.08 -13.18 -5.68
CA GLY A 88 5.50 -13.26 -5.37
C GLY A 88 6.28 -12.02 -5.83
N VAL A 89 7.37 -12.25 -6.57
CA VAL A 89 8.22 -11.17 -7.11
C VAL A 89 7.48 -10.26 -8.11
N TRP A 90 6.49 -10.80 -8.83
CA TRP A 90 5.71 -10.04 -9.82
C TRP A 90 4.88 -8.95 -9.17
N PHE A 91 4.46 -9.12 -7.91
CA PHE A 91 3.85 -8.04 -7.15
C PHE A 91 4.79 -6.84 -7.07
N SER A 92 6.03 -7.04 -6.61
CA SER A 92 6.99 -5.94 -6.46
C SER A 92 7.37 -5.29 -7.79
N LEU A 93 7.57 -6.07 -8.84
CA LEU A 93 7.87 -5.53 -10.17
C LEU A 93 6.71 -4.68 -10.72
N SER A 94 5.48 -5.21 -10.65
CA SER A 94 4.30 -4.49 -11.17
C SER A 94 3.91 -3.30 -10.30
N TYR A 95 4.06 -3.39 -8.97
CA TYR A 95 3.77 -2.31 -8.04
C TYR A 95 4.73 -1.12 -8.20
N LEU A 96 6.01 -1.37 -8.49
CA LEU A 96 7.02 -0.33 -8.71
C LEU A 96 7.10 0.15 -10.17
N SER A 97 6.38 -0.49 -11.08
CA SER A 97 6.32 -0.06 -12.48
C SER A 97 5.54 1.25 -12.61
N PRO A 98 5.94 2.21 -13.47
CA PRO A 98 7.08 2.12 -14.39
C PRO A 98 8.44 2.52 -13.79
N GLN A 99 8.49 3.10 -12.60
CA GLN A 99 9.71 3.68 -12.03
C GLN A 99 10.83 2.66 -11.81
N ILE A 100 10.49 1.38 -11.61
CA ILE A 100 11.49 0.29 -11.51
C ILE A 100 12.39 0.19 -12.74
N TRP A 101 11.89 0.57 -13.93
CA TRP A 101 12.64 0.53 -15.18
C TRP A 101 13.71 1.63 -15.27
N ALA A 102 13.68 2.61 -14.36
CA ALA A 102 14.78 3.56 -14.21
C ALA A 102 16.09 2.89 -13.75
N ILE A 103 16.10 1.61 -13.35
CA ILE A 103 17.37 0.90 -13.09
C ILE A 103 18.19 0.66 -14.37
N VAL A 104 17.53 0.49 -15.51
CA VAL A 104 18.17 0.23 -16.82
C VAL A 104 19.18 1.33 -17.22
N PRO A 105 18.84 2.63 -17.21
CA PRO A 105 19.81 3.69 -17.52
C PRO A 105 20.99 3.73 -16.54
N PHE A 106 20.78 3.41 -15.26
CA PHE A 106 21.88 3.37 -14.28
C PHE A 106 22.85 2.22 -14.54
N THR A 107 22.37 1.08 -15.05
CA THR A 107 23.27 0.01 -15.52
C THR A 107 24.03 0.38 -16.79
N GLY A 108 23.43 1.20 -17.67
CA GLY A 108 24.12 1.75 -18.85
C GLY A 108 25.29 2.67 -18.47
N LEU A 109 25.14 3.50 -17.43
CA LEU A 109 26.25 4.32 -16.90
C LEU A 109 27.42 3.48 -16.35
N ALA A 110 27.15 2.29 -15.81
CA ALA A 110 28.21 1.40 -15.35
C ALA A 110 28.97 0.73 -16.52
N ALA A 111 28.36 0.68 -17.71
CA ALA A 111 28.94 0.15 -18.95
C ALA A 111 29.51 1.24 -19.87
N PHE A 112 29.59 2.49 -19.39
CA PHE A 112 29.87 3.69 -20.17
C PHE A 112 31.18 3.56 -20.98
N GLY A 113 31.04 3.55 -22.31
CA GLY A 113 32.17 3.43 -23.23
C GLY A 113 32.80 2.04 -23.35
N TRP A 114 32.26 1.03 -22.67
CA TRP A 114 32.77 -0.35 -22.71
C TRP A 114 31.97 -1.26 -23.64
N LEU A 115 30.64 -1.07 -23.73
CA LEU A 115 29.77 -1.91 -24.57
C LEU A 115 29.24 -1.17 -25.80
N PHE A 116 29.13 0.17 -25.74
CA PHE A 116 28.56 0.97 -26.82
C PHE A 116 29.32 2.30 -27.02
N PRO A 117 29.19 2.94 -28.19
CA PRO A 117 29.56 4.33 -28.37
C PRO A 117 28.88 5.24 -27.35
N VAL A 118 29.62 6.21 -26.80
CA VAL A 118 29.17 7.13 -25.75
C VAL A 118 27.81 7.79 -26.04
N TRP A 119 27.52 8.12 -27.30
CA TRP A 119 26.25 8.74 -27.67
C TRP A 119 25.04 7.80 -27.49
N ILE A 120 25.22 6.48 -27.68
CA ILE A 120 24.19 5.47 -27.41
C ILE A 120 23.96 5.36 -25.91
N ASP A 121 25.01 5.34 -25.10
CA ASP A 121 24.89 5.32 -23.64
C ASP A 121 24.15 6.56 -23.11
N CYS A 122 24.47 7.76 -23.64
CA CYS A 122 23.75 8.99 -23.33
C CYS A 122 22.28 8.93 -23.74
N LEU A 123 21.97 8.33 -24.91
CA LEU A 123 20.58 8.16 -25.37
C LEU A 123 19.81 7.19 -24.46
N ILE A 124 20.39 6.04 -24.11
CA ILE A 124 19.80 5.05 -23.20
C ILE A 124 19.58 5.67 -21.82
N PHE A 125 20.57 6.42 -21.32
CA PHE A 125 20.45 7.14 -20.05
C PHE A 125 19.30 8.16 -20.10
N GLY A 126 19.25 9.00 -21.13
CA GLY A 126 18.20 10.00 -21.32
C GLY A 126 16.80 9.39 -21.43
N LEU A 127 16.65 8.32 -22.21
CA LEU A 127 15.39 7.58 -22.31
C LEU A 127 15.00 6.92 -20.99
N GLY A 128 15.96 6.37 -20.26
CA GLY A 128 15.68 5.74 -18.98
C GLY A 128 15.27 6.72 -17.88
N MET A 129 15.80 7.95 -17.91
CA MET A 129 15.36 9.03 -17.03
C MET A 129 13.87 9.39 -17.24
N LEU A 130 13.30 9.12 -18.42
CA LEU A 130 11.87 9.28 -18.65
C LEU A 130 11.06 8.37 -17.71
N PHE A 131 11.52 7.17 -17.35
CA PHE A 131 10.79 6.30 -16.43
C PHE A 131 10.70 6.84 -15.00
N LEU A 132 11.54 7.83 -14.65
CA LEU A 132 11.42 8.56 -13.39
C LEU A 132 10.34 9.63 -13.43
N ALA A 133 9.79 9.99 -14.59
CA ALA A 133 8.70 10.97 -14.66
C ALA A 133 7.41 10.41 -14.03
N PRO A 134 6.46 11.28 -13.61
CA PRO A 134 5.23 10.86 -12.93
C PRO A 134 4.20 10.29 -13.91
N TRP A 135 4.57 9.18 -14.55
CA TRP A 135 3.72 8.44 -15.47
C TRP A 135 2.61 7.70 -14.71
N PRO A 136 1.43 7.56 -15.34
CA PRO A 136 0.39 6.70 -14.81
C PRO A 136 0.91 5.28 -14.54
N SER A 137 0.68 4.78 -13.33
CA SER A 137 1.03 3.42 -12.92
C SER A 137 -0.24 2.59 -12.76
N PRO A 138 -0.73 1.92 -13.82
CA PRO A 138 -2.00 1.19 -13.78
C PRO A 138 -1.97 0.03 -12.78
N TRP A 139 -0.84 -0.66 -12.67
CA TRP A 139 -0.68 -1.78 -11.75
C TRP A 139 -0.69 -1.33 -10.30
N ARG A 140 0.13 -0.33 -9.94
CA ARG A 140 0.12 0.24 -8.58
C ARG A 140 -1.26 0.80 -8.24
N THR A 141 -1.90 1.51 -9.18
CA THR A 141 -3.28 2.01 -9.03
C THR A 141 -4.25 0.89 -8.70
N ARG A 142 -4.17 -0.25 -9.40
CA ARG A 142 -5.03 -1.41 -9.12
C ARG A 142 -4.80 -2.00 -7.73
N PHE A 143 -3.55 -2.11 -7.29
CA PHE A 143 -3.22 -2.64 -5.96
C PHE A 143 -3.67 -1.68 -4.85
N GLU A 144 -3.37 -0.39 -4.98
CA GLU A 144 -3.82 0.63 -4.03
C GLU A 144 -5.35 0.71 -3.96
N LEU A 145 -6.05 0.62 -5.10
CA LEU A 145 -7.52 0.59 -5.09
C LEU A 145 -8.08 -0.61 -4.31
N ARG A 146 -7.42 -1.77 -4.36
CA ARG A 146 -7.80 -2.93 -3.53
C ARG A 146 -7.55 -2.64 -2.05
N GLY A 147 -6.43 -2.01 -1.70
CA GLY A 147 -6.17 -1.54 -0.33
C GLY A 147 -7.25 -0.57 0.16
N TYR A 148 -7.59 0.45 -0.64
CA TYR A 148 -8.67 1.38 -0.27
C TYR A 148 -10.05 0.73 -0.27
N THR A 149 -10.29 -0.29 -1.10
CA THR A 149 -11.53 -1.07 -1.06
C THR A 149 -11.73 -1.69 0.33
N VAL A 150 -10.69 -2.32 0.90
CA VAL A 150 -10.82 -2.90 2.25
C VAL A 150 -10.91 -1.82 3.32
N THR A 151 -10.26 -0.67 3.14
CA THR A 151 -10.38 0.46 4.06
C THR A 151 -11.84 0.94 4.14
N LEU A 152 -12.49 1.15 3.00
CA LEU A 152 -13.89 1.55 2.93
C LEU A 152 -14.82 0.46 3.46
N ALA A 153 -14.57 -0.80 3.08
CA ALA A 153 -15.36 -1.93 3.55
C ALA A 153 -15.25 -2.13 5.07
N TYR A 154 -14.05 -2.00 5.63
CA TYR A 154 -13.80 -2.08 7.07
C TYR A 154 -14.56 -0.99 7.82
N LYS A 155 -14.54 0.26 7.35
CA LYS A 155 -15.33 1.35 7.95
C LYS A 155 -16.83 1.05 7.94
N GLN A 156 -17.34 0.53 6.82
CA GLN A 156 -18.74 0.14 6.74
C GLN A 156 -19.07 -1.00 7.71
N TRP A 157 -18.26 -2.06 7.75
CA TRP A 157 -18.55 -3.24 8.55
C TRP A 157 -18.31 -3.03 10.05
N ALA A 158 -17.25 -2.33 10.43
CA ALA A 158 -16.85 -2.21 11.84
C ALA A 158 -17.40 -0.94 12.52
N LEU A 159 -17.67 0.12 11.75
CA LEU A 159 -18.11 1.41 12.28
C LEU A 159 -19.51 1.79 11.80
N GLY A 160 -20.09 1.07 10.84
CA GLY A 160 -21.37 1.43 10.21
C GLY A 160 -21.30 2.71 9.37
N VAL A 161 -20.09 3.20 9.07
CA VAL A 161 -19.87 4.45 8.33
C VAL A 161 -19.39 4.13 6.92
N LEU A 162 -20.25 4.39 5.93
CA LEU A 162 -19.87 4.30 4.53
C LEU A 162 -19.10 5.55 4.08
N ALA A 163 -18.35 5.42 2.99
CA ALA A 163 -17.64 6.53 2.35
C ALA A 163 -18.53 7.76 2.20
N ASN A 164 -18.07 8.89 2.74
CA ASN A 164 -18.64 10.22 2.51
C ASN A 164 -17.82 10.95 1.44
N ALA A 165 -18.31 12.11 0.96
CA ALA A 165 -17.62 12.92 -0.04
C ALA A 165 -16.17 13.27 0.37
N GLU A 166 -15.93 13.51 1.65
CA GLU A 166 -14.59 13.78 2.19
C GLU A 166 -13.64 12.59 2.04
N SER A 167 -14.11 11.37 2.32
CA SER A 167 -13.33 10.14 2.13
C SER A 167 -12.97 9.94 0.66
N MET A 168 -13.90 10.24 -0.24
CA MET A 168 -13.69 10.15 -1.69
C MET A 168 -12.63 11.15 -2.15
N GLU A 169 -12.78 12.42 -1.76
CA GLU A 169 -11.81 13.47 -2.08
C GLU A 169 -10.42 13.14 -1.52
N TRP A 170 -10.36 12.61 -0.30
CA TRP A 170 -9.10 12.19 0.30
C TRP A 170 -8.46 11.04 -0.47
N ILE A 171 -9.21 9.99 -0.84
CA ILE A 171 -8.70 8.90 -1.68
C ILE A 171 -8.21 9.46 -3.02
N GLU A 172 -9.00 10.27 -3.71
CA GLU A 172 -8.59 10.88 -4.99
C GLU A 172 -7.29 11.67 -4.88
N LYS A 173 -7.09 12.42 -3.79
CA LYS A 173 -5.85 13.14 -3.52
C LYS A 173 -4.66 12.21 -3.34
N GLN A 174 -4.84 11.00 -2.80
CA GLN A 174 -3.74 10.03 -2.71
C GLN A 174 -3.28 9.60 -4.10
N PHE A 175 -4.18 9.32 -5.03
CA PHE A 175 -3.84 8.82 -6.37
C PHE A 175 -3.31 9.91 -7.31
N THR A 176 -3.90 11.10 -7.24
CA THR A 176 -3.59 12.23 -8.12
C THR A 176 -2.48 13.12 -7.57
N GLY A 177 -2.22 13.04 -6.26
CA GLY A 177 -1.27 13.89 -5.56
C GLY A 177 0.18 13.45 -5.68
N TRP A 178 1.07 14.34 -5.25
CA TRP A 178 2.51 14.09 -5.24
C TRP A 178 2.95 13.03 -4.20
N TYR A 179 2.12 12.76 -3.19
CA TYR A 179 2.41 11.72 -2.19
C TYR A 179 2.61 10.33 -2.82
N TYR A 180 1.87 10.03 -3.90
CA TYR A 180 2.06 8.82 -4.71
C TYR A 180 2.60 9.14 -6.09
N TYR A 181 3.29 10.28 -6.24
CA TYR A 181 3.95 10.64 -7.49
C TYR A 181 2.99 10.71 -8.71
N LYS A 182 1.78 11.23 -8.48
CA LYS A 182 0.69 11.31 -9.47
C LYS A 182 0.38 9.97 -10.15
N MET A 183 0.35 8.90 -9.35
CA MET A 183 0.13 7.51 -9.76
C MET A 183 -1.01 7.33 -10.78
N TRP A 184 -2.10 8.10 -10.66
CA TRP A 184 -3.20 8.07 -11.61
C TRP A 184 -3.86 9.45 -11.75
N PRO A 185 -3.57 10.24 -12.80
CA PRO A 185 -4.10 11.61 -12.94
C PRO A 185 -5.55 11.68 -13.45
N PHE A 186 -6.18 10.56 -13.81
CA PHE A 186 -7.51 10.52 -14.43
C PHE A 186 -8.64 10.46 -13.40
N LYS A 187 -9.00 11.60 -12.81
CA LYS A 187 -10.00 11.72 -11.74
C LYS A 187 -11.35 11.05 -12.05
N ASN A 188 -11.94 11.33 -13.20
CA ASN A 188 -13.24 10.76 -13.57
C ASN A 188 -13.20 9.22 -13.64
N ASN A 189 -12.09 8.66 -14.14
CA ASN A 189 -11.91 7.21 -14.16
C ASN A 189 -11.79 6.62 -12.75
N LEU A 190 -11.12 7.35 -11.84
CA LEU A 190 -10.98 6.95 -10.45
C LEU A 190 -12.31 7.03 -9.70
N ALA A 191 -13.05 8.13 -9.83
CA ALA A 191 -14.37 8.32 -9.22
C ALA A 191 -15.34 7.19 -9.61
N ASN A 192 -15.47 6.91 -10.92
CA ASN A 192 -16.31 5.81 -11.41
C ASN A 192 -15.91 4.44 -10.82
N ARG A 193 -14.62 4.19 -10.62
CA ARG A 193 -14.14 2.94 -10.00
C ARG A 193 -14.50 2.88 -8.52
N ILE A 194 -14.38 3.99 -7.80
CA ILE A 194 -14.72 4.01 -6.38
C ILE A 194 -16.23 3.89 -6.18
N ASP A 195 -17.05 4.51 -7.04
CA ASP A 195 -18.50 4.35 -7.00
C ASP A 195 -18.91 2.88 -7.18
N MET A 196 -18.33 2.19 -8.17
CA MET A 196 -18.54 0.74 -8.33
C MET A 196 -18.11 -0.07 -7.10
N ILE A 197 -17.00 0.30 -6.45
CA ILE A 197 -16.54 -0.34 -5.22
C ILE A 197 -17.55 -0.11 -4.09
N ILE A 198 -18.09 1.09 -3.94
CA ILE A 198 -19.10 1.42 -2.93
C ILE A 198 -20.36 0.58 -3.15
N GLU A 199 -20.82 0.45 -4.39
CA GLU A 199 -21.97 -0.41 -4.71
C GLU A 199 -21.69 -1.88 -4.38
N GLN A 200 -20.47 -2.38 -4.65
CA GLN A 200 -20.08 -3.73 -4.25
C GLN A 200 -20.04 -3.92 -2.73
N ILE A 201 -19.58 -2.91 -1.97
CA ILE A 201 -19.59 -2.93 -0.50
C ILE A 201 -21.03 -2.96 0.02
N ARG A 202 -21.92 -2.10 -0.53
CA ARG A 202 -23.36 -2.06 -0.17
C ARG A 202 -24.06 -3.38 -0.44
N ALA A 203 -23.81 -3.96 -1.62
CA ALA A 203 -24.33 -5.27 -2.00
C ALA A 203 -23.63 -6.43 -1.26
N ASN A 204 -22.61 -6.14 -0.45
CA ASN A 204 -21.79 -7.12 0.25
C ASN A 204 -21.23 -8.21 -0.70
N ASN A 205 -20.84 -7.80 -1.91
CA ASN A 205 -20.37 -8.66 -2.99
C ASN A 205 -18.87 -8.50 -3.22
N LEU A 206 -18.08 -8.52 -2.14
CA LEU A 206 -16.62 -8.52 -2.21
C LEU A 206 -16.07 -9.93 -2.01
N GLY A 207 -15.28 -10.40 -2.98
CA GLY A 207 -14.65 -11.73 -2.93
C GLY A 207 -13.42 -11.80 -2.01
N ILE A 208 -12.60 -12.84 -2.21
CA ILE A 208 -11.32 -13.01 -1.50
C ILE A 208 -10.31 -11.95 -1.99
N PRO A 209 -9.56 -11.27 -1.10
CA PRO A 209 -9.42 -11.55 0.34
C PRO A 209 -10.34 -10.75 1.27
N PHE A 210 -11.22 -9.89 0.75
CA PHE A 210 -12.09 -9.02 1.55
C PHE A 210 -13.04 -9.81 2.45
N ALA A 211 -13.50 -10.98 1.97
CA ALA A 211 -14.32 -11.90 2.76
C ALA A 211 -13.66 -12.28 4.10
N TYR A 212 -12.33 -12.49 4.14
CA TYR A 212 -11.62 -12.79 5.39
C TYR A 212 -11.70 -11.63 6.39
N VAL A 213 -11.55 -10.39 5.90
CA VAL A 213 -11.64 -9.19 6.74
C VAL A 213 -13.06 -9.02 7.26
N LYS A 214 -14.07 -9.32 6.44
CA LYS A 214 -15.46 -9.31 6.89
C LYS A 214 -15.69 -10.30 8.03
N THR A 215 -15.24 -11.55 7.89
CA THR A 215 -15.34 -12.56 8.95
C THR A 215 -14.63 -12.12 10.22
N PHE A 216 -13.45 -11.52 10.09
CA PHE A 216 -12.72 -10.94 11.22
C PHE A 216 -13.55 -9.88 11.96
N VAL A 217 -14.16 -8.94 11.24
CA VAL A 217 -15.01 -7.91 11.84
C VAL A 217 -16.25 -8.51 12.51
N SER A 218 -16.93 -9.46 11.87
CA SER A 218 -18.12 -10.11 12.45
C SER A 218 -17.80 -10.97 13.68
N ASN A 219 -16.65 -11.63 13.72
CA ASN A 219 -16.24 -12.41 14.90
C ASN A 219 -15.90 -11.51 16.10
N LYS A 220 -15.33 -10.32 15.86
CA LYS A 220 -15.08 -9.29 16.87
C LYS A 220 -16.39 -8.83 17.53
N GLU A 221 -17.46 -8.63 16.75
CA GLU A 221 -18.77 -8.22 17.28
C GLU A 221 -19.42 -9.30 18.15
N ASN A 222 -19.21 -10.57 17.82
CA ASN A 222 -19.81 -11.70 18.53
C ASN A 222 -18.99 -12.20 19.74
N GLY A 223 -17.84 -11.59 20.05
CA GLY A 223 -16.97 -12.04 21.14
C GLY A 223 -16.38 -13.44 20.92
N LEU A 224 -16.36 -13.92 19.67
CA LEU A 224 -15.88 -15.26 19.32
C LEU A 224 -14.41 -15.19 18.91
N ASP A 225 -13.53 -15.59 19.82
CA ASP A 225 -12.07 -15.61 19.63
C ASP A 225 -11.56 -16.74 18.71
N GLN A 226 -12.43 -17.39 17.94
CA GLN A 226 -12.06 -18.56 17.15
C GLN A 226 -11.74 -18.20 15.69
N CYS A 227 -10.49 -17.84 15.43
CA CYS A 227 -9.88 -18.06 14.12
C CYS A 227 -9.60 -19.56 13.93
N LYS A 228 -10.63 -20.34 13.61
CA LYS A 228 -10.48 -21.60 12.89
C LYS A 228 -10.95 -21.36 11.46
N LEU A 229 -10.01 -21.02 10.59
CA LEU A 229 -10.14 -21.05 9.13
C LEU A 229 -9.41 -22.28 8.61
#